data_AF-A0A431J2T8-F1
#
_entry.id   AF-A0A431J2T8-F1
#
_cell.length_a   1.000
_cell.length_b   1.000
_cell.length_c   1.000
_cell.angle_alpha   90.00
_cell.angle_beta   90.00
_cell.angle_gamma   90.00
#
_symmetry.space_group_name_H-M   'P 1'
#
loop_
_entity.id
_entity.type
_entity.pdbx_description
1 polymer ?
#
loop_
_entity_poly.entity_id
_entity_poly.type
_entity_poly.pdbx_seq_one_letter_code
_entity_poly.pdbx_strand_id
1 'polypeptide(L)'
;QGHVCCTPTFQKEAIDRDTKKRELSTNRAKRVYNYFLMKRISKSRMTFKGYGNTQSLKKGSTLDRRVELLITKNDVVAVEQPKK
;
A
#
# COMPACT_ATOMS: atom_id res chain seq x y z
N GLN A 1 -1.79 1.55 0.24
CA GLN A 1 -1.62 0.23 0.88
C GLN A 1 -2.36 -0.80 0.04
N GLY A 2 -1.73 -1.90 -0.36
CA GLY A 2 -2.33 -2.90 -1.26
C GLY A 2 -2.78 -4.16 -0.54
N HIS A 3 -3.89 -4.74 -0.99
CA HIS A 3 -4.49 -5.92 -0.39
C HIS A 3 -4.82 -6.97 -1.46
N VAL A 4 -4.78 -8.25 -1.05
CA VAL A 4 -5.20 -9.38 -1.87
C VAL A 4 -6.17 -10.25 -1.08
N CYS A 5 -7.05 -10.94 -1.78
CA CYS A 5 -7.90 -11.96 -1.18
C CYS A 5 -7.40 -13.35 -1.58
N CYS A 6 -7.99 -14.35 -0.92
CA CYS A 6 -8.14 -15.68 -1.51
C CYS A 6 -6.81 -16.39 -1.81
N THR A 7 -5.80 -16.14 -0.96
CA THR A 7 -4.56 -16.92 -0.95
C THR A 7 -4.73 -18.15 -0.05
N PRO A 8 -4.01 -19.26 -0.33
CA PRO A 8 -3.94 -20.38 0.60
C PRO A 8 -3.47 -19.93 1.99
N THR A 9 -3.88 -20.64 3.05
CA THR A 9 -3.59 -20.27 4.46
C THR A 9 -2.10 -20.11 4.77
N PHE A 10 -1.24 -20.86 4.08
CA PHE A 10 0.22 -20.80 4.22
C PHE A 10 0.88 -19.70 3.37
N GLN A 11 0.11 -18.92 2.60
CA GLN A 11 0.61 -17.86 1.71
C GLN A 11 0.01 -16.51 2.08
N LYS A 12 0.88 -15.54 2.37
CA LYS A 12 0.48 -14.16 2.67
C LYS A 12 0.25 -13.31 1.44
N GLU A 13 0.87 -13.68 0.31
CA GLU A 13 0.79 -12.93 -0.95
C GLU A 13 0.23 -13.75 -2.10
N ALA A 14 -0.43 -13.03 -3.01
CA ALA A 14 -0.92 -13.59 -4.25
C ALA A 14 0.15 -13.44 -5.35
N ILE A 15 0.11 -14.34 -6.32
CA ILE A 15 0.98 -14.30 -7.48
C ILE A 15 0.53 -13.17 -8.39
N ASP A 16 1.45 -12.29 -8.72
CA ASP A 16 1.28 -11.31 -9.79
C ASP A 16 1.44 -12.00 -11.13
N ARG A 17 0.44 -11.86 -12.00
CA ARG A 17 0.42 -12.55 -13.30
C ARG A 17 1.49 -12.02 -14.26
N ASP A 18 1.90 -10.76 -14.08
CA ASP A 18 2.86 -10.10 -14.96
C ASP A 18 4.28 -10.49 -14.57
N THR A 19 4.60 -10.45 -13.28
CA THR A 19 5.96 -10.74 -12.78
C THR A 19 6.18 -12.21 -12.41
N LYS A 20 5.09 -12.99 -12.30
CA LYS A 20 5.07 -14.37 -11.77
C LYS A 20 5.59 -14.52 -10.34
N LYS A 21 5.77 -13.41 -9.61
CA LYS A 21 6.23 -13.39 -8.22
C LYS A 21 5.08 -13.20 -7.24
N ARG A 22 5.23 -13.66 -6.00
CA ARG A 22 4.24 -13.50 -4.91
C ARG A 22 4.33 -12.10 -4.28
N GLU A 23 4.05 -11.08 -5.07
CA GLU A 23 4.20 -9.67 -4.69
C GLU A 23 3.01 -8.82 -5.16
N LEU A 24 1.86 -9.45 -5.46
CA LEU A 24 0.73 -8.79 -6.10
C LEU A 24 0.22 -7.58 -5.29
N SER A 25 0.11 -7.70 -3.95
CA SER A 25 -0.39 -6.59 -3.13
C SER A 25 0.57 -5.39 -3.17
N THR A 26 1.87 -5.65 -3.10
CA THR A 26 2.94 -4.64 -3.20
C THR A 26 2.95 -3.98 -4.57
N ASN A 27 2.85 -4.75 -5.65
CA ASN A 27 2.87 -4.22 -7.02
C ASN A 27 1.64 -3.37 -7.32
N ARG A 28 0.46 -3.75 -6.82
CA ARG A 28 -0.75 -2.92 -6.90
C ARG A 28 -0.57 -1.59 -6.18
N ALA A 29 -0.05 -1.61 -4.95
CA ALA A 29 0.22 -0.39 -4.20
C ALA A 29 1.26 0.51 -4.91
N LYS A 30 2.32 -0.10 -5.45
CA LYS A 30 3.37 0.58 -6.23
C LYS A 30 2.82 1.21 -7.50
N ARG A 31 1.89 0.55 -8.20
CA ARG A 31 1.25 1.08 -9.41
C ARG A 31 0.50 2.38 -9.13
N VAL A 32 -0.27 2.43 -8.03
CA VAL A 32 -0.99 3.64 -7.59
C VAL A 32 0.00 4.72 -7.13
N TYR A 33 1.05 4.36 -6.39
CA TYR A 33 2.12 5.29 -6.03
C TYR A 33 2.77 5.93 -7.28
N ASN A 34 3.13 5.13 -8.29
CA ASN A 34 3.70 5.62 -9.54
C ASN A 34 2.72 6.54 -10.30
N TYR A 35 1.43 6.23 -10.29
CA TYR A 35 0.42 7.12 -10.86
C TYR A 35 0.43 8.50 -10.17
N PHE A 36 0.50 8.55 -8.83
CA PHE A 36 0.60 9.82 -8.11
C PHE A 36 1.91 10.58 -8.36
N LEU A 37 3.02 9.86 -8.54
CA LEU A 37 4.27 10.47 -8.98
C LEU A 37 4.13 11.13 -10.36
N MET A 38 3.48 10.46 -11.30
CA MET A 38 3.18 11.04 -12.62
C MET A 38 2.27 12.27 -12.52
N LYS A 39 1.39 12.30 -11.51
CA LYS A 39 0.55 13.47 -11.18
C LYS A 39 1.29 14.53 -10.33
N ARG A 40 2.62 14.47 -10.24
CA ARG A 40 3.49 15.44 -9.57
C ARG A 40 3.28 15.54 -8.05
N ILE A 41 2.77 14.49 -7.40
CA ILE A 41 2.79 14.43 -5.93
C ILE A 41 4.21 14.06 -5.47
N SER A 42 4.76 14.82 -4.52
CA SER A 42 6.13 14.60 -4.04
C SER A 42 6.33 13.20 -3.46
N LYS A 43 7.44 12.54 -3.85
CA LYS A 43 7.88 11.25 -3.28
C LYS A 43 8.01 11.30 -1.76
N SER A 44 8.44 12.43 -1.20
CA SER A 44 8.65 12.58 0.26
C SER A 44 7.36 12.52 1.07
N ARG A 45 6.20 12.74 0.44
CA ARG A 45 4.88 12.74 1.10
C ARG A 45 4.15 11.40 1.01
N MET A 46 4.73 10.42 0.34
CA MET A 46 4.03 9.19 -0.01
C MET A 46 4.89 7.97 0.24
N THR A 47 4.26 6.91 0.74
CA THR A 47 4.84 5.58 0.86
C THR A 47 3.85 4.55 0.31
N PHE A 48 4.35 3.38 -0.09
CA PHE A 48 3.51 2.27 -0.49
C PHE A 48 3.93 1.00 0.25
N LYS A 49 2.94 0.17 0.58
CA LYS A 49 3.13 -1.09 1.28
C LYS A 49 2.08 -2.09 0.82
N GLY A 50 2.50 -3.33 0.63
CA GLY A 50 1.61 -4.48 0.45
C GLY A 50 1.34 -5.17 1.79
N TYR A 51 0.08 -5.44 2.10
CA TYR A 51 -0.34 -6.19 3.29
C TYR A 51 -0.76 -7.62 2.98
N GLY A 52 -0.77 -8.01 1.71
CA GLY A 52 -1.17 -9.35 1.36
C GLY A 52 -2.62 -9.65 1.76
N ASN A 53 -2.85 -10.85 2.27
CA ASN A 53 -4.13 -11.31 2.82
C ASN A 53 -4.35 -10.97 4.31
N THR A 54 -3.41 -10.27 4.96
CA THR A 54 -3.41 -10.09 6.43
C THR A 54 -4.49 -9.12 6.93
N GLN A 55 -5.05 -8.28 6.04
CA GLN A 55 -6.02 -7.24 6.36
C GLN A 55 -7.33 -7.46 5.60
N SER A 56 -7.88 -8.68 5.71
CA SER A 56 -9.18 -9.04 5.11
C SER A 56 -10.33 -8.40 5.88
N LEU A 57 -11.28 -7.84 5.14
CA LEU A 57 -12.51 -7.25 5.66
C LEU A 57 -13.58 -8.32 5.97
N LYS A 58 -13.36 -9.58 5.58
CA LYS A 58 -14.34 -10.69 5.69
C LYS A 58 -15.70 -10.42 5.01
N LYS A 59 -15.76 -9.43 4.10
CA LYS A 59 -16.97 -9.04 3.34
C LYS A 59 -16.94 -9.54 1.89
N GLY A 60 -16.10 -10.54 1.59
CA GLY A 60 -15.99 -11.15 0.27
C GLY A 60 -14.79 -10.66 -0.56
N SER A 61 -14.52 -11.40 -1.64
CA SER A 61 -13.34 -11.22 -2.50
C SER A 61 -13.31 -9.89 -3.24
N THR A 62 -14.46 -9.31 -3.54
CA THR A 62 -14.58 -8.02 -4.23
C THR A 62 -14.06 -6.87 -3.37
N LEU A 63 -14.36 -6.87 -2.07
CA LEU A 63 -13.94 -5.83 -1.14
C LEU A 63 -12.51 -6.03 -0.62
N ASP A 64 -11.98 -7.25 -0.68
CA ASP A 64 -10.59 -7.55 -0.28
C ASP A 64 -9.56 -7.28 -1.38
N ARG A 65 -9.97 -7.26 -2.65
CA ARG A 65 -9.10 -6.87 -3.77
C ARG A 65 -9.09 -5.35 -3.94
N ARG A 66 -8.40 -4.65 -3.03
CA ARG A 66 -8.37 -3.17 -2.99
C ARG A 66 -6.97 -2.58 -2.83
N VAL A 67 -6.88 -1.29 -3.09
CA VAL A 67 -5.78 -0.43 -2.65
C VAL A 67 -6.39 0.68 -1.79
N GLU A 68 -5.85 0.87 -0.60
CA GLU A 68 -6.31 1.85 0.39
C GLU A 68 -5.35 3.04 0.46
N LEU A 69 -5.89 4.25 0.60
CA LEU A 69 -5.11 5.49 0.72
C LEU A 69 -5.29 6.05 2.12
N LEU A 70 -4.22 6.01 2.92
CA LEU A 70 -4.16 6.65 4.23
C LEU A 70 -3.51 8.02 4.07
N ILE A 71 -4.28 9.08 4.32
CA ILE A 71 -3.82 10.47 4.24
C ILE A 71 -3.73 11.01 5.67
N THR A 72 -2.52 11.32 6.12
CA THR A 72 -2.29 11.94 7.43
C THR A 72 -2.14 13.45 7.28
N LYS A 73 -2.58 14.19 8.29
CA LYS A 73 -2.33 15.63 8.37
C LYS A 73 -0.87 15.86 8.79
N ASN A 74 -0.24 16.87 8.23
CA ASN A 74 1.01 17.40 8.78
C ASN A 74 0.64 18.29 9.95
N ASP A 75 0.48 17.72 11.13
CA ASP A 75 0.54 18.52 12.34
C ASP A 75 2.02 18.90 12.49
N VAL A 76 2.32 20.18 12.30
CA VAL A 76 3.65 20.72 12.51
C VAL A 76 3.92 20.57 14.00
N VAL A 77 4.49 19.43 14.41
CA VAL A 77 5.07 19.31 15.73
C VAL A 77 6.22 20.30 15.69
N ALA A 78 6.09 21.40 16.43
CA ALA A 78 7.15 22.37 16.60
C ALA A 78 8.35 21.63 17.21
N VAL A 79 9.25 21.14 16.35
CA VAL A 79 10.53 20.61 16.79
C VAL A 79 11.34 21.83 17.18
N GLU A 80 11.40 22.06 18.49
CA GLU A 80 12.30 23.03 19.08
C GLU A 80 13.73 22.63 18.66
N GLN A 81 14.32 23.39 17.74
CA GLN A 81 15.69 23.15 17.33
C GLN A 81 16.61 23.56 18.48
N PRO A 82 17.61 22.74 18.86
CA PRO A 82 18.57 23.13 19.88
C PRO A 82 19.30 24.38 19.40
N LYS A 83 19.14 25.48 20.16
CA LYS A 83 19.91 26.70 19.95
C LYS A 83 21.41 26.37 20.08
N LYS A 84 22.19 26.92 19.15
CA LYS A 84 23.64 26.82 19.03
C LYS A 84 24.37 27.00 20.35
#